data_AF-A0A1F5DRH1-F1
#
_entry.id   AF-A0A1F5DRH1-F1
#
_cell.length_a   1.000
_cell.length_b   1.000
_cell.length_c   1.000
_cell.angle_alpha   90.00
_cell.angle_beta   90.00
_cell.angle_gamma   90.00
#
_symmetry.space_group_name_H-M   'P 1'
#
loop_
_entity.id
_entity.type
_entity.pdbx_description
1 polymer ?
#
loop_
_entity_poly.entity_id
_entity_poly.type
_entity_poly.pdbx_seq_one_letter_code
_entity_poly.pdbx_strand_id
1 'polypeptide(L)'
;MKKYWQIFRISWQNTLVYRLNLVMWRVRLIIDFLTIYWFWWAVFTQYQLIGGYSQVTMLAYLLVASFLRSLVFSNSSYSACVEIANGDLNNYLVRPINYFYNWLARDWADKILNLLFFSVEVVLLVLILKLPLLWPISLGQWLWFILIALVAALMYFFFSFLVSAFSFWYPEHDGWPLRFVMLMFLDFLSGMAFPLDIFPPALLQLFKLLPFSYFIFYPAQVWLGRLSFAETITGFIIMLSWLGLFMLLTKLVWRKGLKIYGAYGR
;
A
#
# COMPACT_ATOMS: atom_id res chain seq x y z
N MET A 1 11.67 15.73 -16.52
CA MET A 1 12.10 14.34 -16.19
C MET A 1 13.37 14.28 -15.36
N LYS A 2 14.51 14.86 -15.80
CA LYS A 2 15.79 14.83 -15.04
C LYS A 2 15.65 15.23 -13.56
N LYS A 3 14.87 16.27 -13.23
CA LYS A 3 14.67 16.72 -11.84
C LYS A 3 14.00 15.69 -10.92
N TYR A 4 12.99 14.96 -11.39
CA TYR A 4 12.28 13.95 -10.59
C TYR A 4 13.11 12.69 -10.41
N TRP A 5 13.94 12.36 -11.39
CA TRP A 5 14.94 11.30 -11.26
C TRP A 5 16.01 11.63 -10.20
N GLN A 6 16.42 12.90 -10.08
CA GLN A 6 17.32 13.30 -9.00
C GLN A 6 16.64 13.21 -7.63
N ILE A 7 15.36 13.61 -7.52
CA ILE A 7 14.58 13.43 -6.28
C ILE A 7 14.52 11.96 -5.89
N PHE A 8 14.27 11.06 -6.85
CA PHE A 8 14.29 9.62 -6.63
C PHE A 8 15.63 9.15 -6.06
N ARG A 9 16.75 9.55 -6.66
CA ARG A 9 18.11 9.18 -6.20
C ARG A 9 18.41 9.72 -4.80
N ILE A 10 18.04 10.97 -4.52
CA ILE A 10 18.21 11.59 -3.20
C ILE A 10 17.39 10.84 -2.15
N SER A 11 16.18 10.39 -2.51
CA SER A 11 15.33 9.59 -1.61
C SER A 11 16.05 8.31 -1.18
N TRP A 12 16.68 7.60 -2.12
CA TRP A 12 17.46 6.40 -1.80
C TRP A 12 18.68 6.71 -0.93
N GLN A 13 19.43 7.76 -1.27
CA GLN A 13 20.58 8.17 -0.47
C GLN A 13 20.17 8.48 0.96
N ASN A 14 19.09 9.23 1.17
CA ASN A 14 18.59 9.55 2.51
C ASN A 14 18.22 8.27 3.29
N THR A 15 17.50 7.33 2.68
CA THR A 15 17.15 6.07 3.35
C THR A 15 18.39 5.22 3.67
N LEU A 16 19.37 5.19 2.77
CA LEU A 16 20.62 4.43 2.94
C LEU A 16 21.64 5.10 3.87
N VAL A 17 21.47 6.38 4.22
CA VAL A 17 22.22 7.04 5.28
C VAL A 17 21.72 6.54 6.64
N TYR A 18 20.40 6.46 6.84
CA TYR A 18 19.78 5.95 8.07
C TYR A 18 19.60 4.43 8.06
N ARG A 19 20.71 3.69 7.85
CA ARG A 19 20.71 2.23 7.66
C ARG A 19 20.04 1.46 8.79
N LEU A 20 20.24 1.90 10.03
CA LEU A 20 19.63 1.24 11.19
C LEU A 20 18.10 1.37 11.15
N ASN A 21 17.56 2.55 10.81
CA ASN A 21 16.11 2.73 10.67
C ASN A 21 15.54 1.84 9.57
N LEU A 22 16.24 1.74 8.44
CA LEU A 22 15.87 0.83 7.36
C LEU A 22 15.84 -0.63 7.84
N VAL A 23 16.91 -1.13 8.46
CA VAL A 23 16.99 -2.51 8.97
C VAL A 23 15.91 -2.78 10.00
N MET A 24 15.73 -1.90 10.99
CA MET A 24 14.70 -2.06 12.03
C MET A 24 13.30 -2.06 11.43
N TRP A 25 13.05 -1.24 10.39
CA TRP A 25 11.79 -1.26 9.69
C TRP A 25 11.55 -2.57 8.94
N ARG A 26 12.56 -3.10 8.23
CA ARG A 26 12.47 -4.40 7.56
C ARG A 26 12.25 -5.54 8.55
N VAL A 27 12.97 -5.56 9.68
CA VAL A 27 12.77 -6.53 10.76
C VAL A 27 11.34 -6.49 11.29
N ARG A 28 10.76 -5.30 11.49
CA ARG A 28 9.34 -5.18 11.90
C ARG A 28 8.40 -5.85 10.89
N LEU A 29 8.60 -5.64 9.59
CA LEU A 29 7.77 -6.26 8.55
C LEU A 29 7.88 -7.79 8.54
N ILE A 30 9.09 -8.33 8.79
CA ILE A 30 9.30 -9.78 8.93
C ILE A 30 8.58 -10.31 10.17
N ILE A 31 8.67 -9.63 11.31
CA ILE A 31 7.98 -10.02 12.55
C ILE A 31 6.45 -10.00 12.33
N ASP A 32 5.92 -8.96 11.71
CA ASP A 32 4.48 -8.87 11.37
C ASP A 32 4.05 -10.08 10.53
N PHE A 33 4.83 -10.41 9.48
CA PHE A 33 4.56 -11.56 8.61
C PHE A 33 4.64 -12.89 9.38
N LEU A 34 5.68 -13.10 10.19
CA LEU A 34 5.84 -14.33 10.96
C LEU A 34 4.71 -14.50 11.97
N THR A 35 4.26 -13.41 12.60
CA THR A 35 3.16 -13.44 13.56
C THR A 35 1.88 -13.95 12.91
N ILE A 36 1.49 -13.38 11.77
CA ILE A 36 0.28 -13.81 11.05
C ILE A 36 0.44 -15.19 10.39
N TYR A 37 1.65 -15.51 9.93
CA TYR A 37 2.00 -16.82 9.39
C TYR A 37 1.80 -17.92 10.43
N TRP A 38 2.40 -17.77 11.62
CA TRP A 38 2.30 -18.76 12.70
C TRP A 38 0.88 -18.85 13.26
N PHE A 39 0.16 -17.73 13.32
CA PHE A 39 -1.26 -17.74 13.67
C PHE A 39 -2.05 -18.67 12.73
N TRP A 40 -1.97 -18.46 11.42
CA TRP A 40 -2.71 -19.28 10.47
C TRP A 40 -2.18 -20.71 10.40
N TRP A 41 -0.86 -20.90 10.49
CA TRP A 41 -0.28 -22.24 10.56
C TRP A 41 -0.87 -23.04 11.73
N ALA A 42 -0.96 -22.44 12.92
CA ALA A 42 -1.53 -23.07 14.10
C ALA A 42 -3.03 -23.36 13.93
N VAL A 43 -3.81 -22.44 13.37
CA VAL A 43 -5.24 -22.66 13.09
C VAL A 43 -5.45 -23.88 12.18
N PHE A 44 -4.65 -24.03 11.12
CA PHE A 44 -4.76 -25.15 10.20
C PHE A 44 -4.26 -26.50 10.75
N THR A 45 -3.70 -26.54 11.97
CA THR A 45 -3.46 -27.83 12.65
C THR A 45 -4.76 -28.48 13.13
N GLN A 46 -5.82 -27.69 13.33
CA GLN A 46 -7.13 -28.16 13.81
C GLN A 46 -8.19 -28.20 12.70
N TYR A 47 -8.03 -27.38 11.65
CA TYR A 47 -8.99 -27.27 10.55
C TYR A 47 -8.33 -27.56 9.21
N GLN A 48 -8.98 -28.36 8.36
CA GLN A 48 -8.46 -28.64 7.01
C GLN A 48 -8.76 -27.51 6.01
N LEU A 49 -9.90 -26.83 6.19
CA LEU A 49 -10.39 -25.84 5.23
C LEU A 49 -11.13 -24.71 5.95
N ILE A 50 -10.77 -23.46 5.64
CA ILE A 50 -11.39 -22.26 6.20
C ILE A 50 -11.68 -21.31 5.04
N GLY A 51 -12.94 -20.94 4.83
CA GLY A 51 -13.34 -20.02 3.76
C GLY A 51 -12.90 -20.45 2.35
N GLY A 52 -12.81 -21.75 2.08
CA GLY A 52 -12.29 -22.25 0.79
C GLY A 52 -10.77 -22.18 0.63
N TYR A 53 -10.02 -21.99 1.72
CA TYR A 53 -8.56 -22.05 1.75
C TYR A 53 -8.11 -23.30 2.49
N SER A 54 -7.18 -24.04 1.88
CA SER A 54 -6.35 -25.00 2.60
C SER A 54 -5.19 -24.26 3.25
N GLN A 55 -4.46 -24.93 4.14
CA GLN A 55 -3.24 -24.36 4.73
C GLN A 55 -2.29 -23.84 3.66
N VAL A 56 -2.08 -24.60 2.58
CA VAL A 56 -1.19 -24.24 1.47
C VAL A 56 -1.64 -22.96 0.78
N THR A 57 -2.92 -22.84 0.44
CA THR A 57 -3.42 -21.65 -0.27
C THR A 57 -3.50 -20.43 0.64
N MET A 58 -3.76 -20.61 1.95
CA MET A 58 -3.70 -19.52 2.93
C MET A 58 -2.28 -18.96 3.07
N LEU A 59 -1.28 -19.83 3.26
CA LEU A 59 0.10 -19.38 3.44
C LEU A 59 0.65 -18.72 2.16
N ALA A 60 0.27 -19.23 0.99
CA ALA A 60 0.56 -18.57 -0.28
C ALA A 60 -0.10 -17.19 -0.39
N TYR A 61 -1.37 -17.05 0.04
CA TYR A 61 -2.05 -15.77 0.11
C TYR A 61 -1.29 -14.76 0.98
N LEU A 62 -0.87 -15.16 2.19
CA LEU A 62 -0.15 -14.26 3.11
C LEU A 62 1.18 -13.77 2.53
N LEU A 63 1.89 -14.63 1.79
CA LEU A 63 3.13 -14.25 1.12
C LEU A 63 2.88 -13.20 0.03
N VAL A 64 1.85 -13.40 -0.79
CA VAL A 64 1.42 -12.45 -1.83
C VAL A 64 0.91 -11.15 -1.21
N ALA A 65 0.15 -11.22 -0.13
CA ALA A 65 -0.32 -10.06 0.62
C ALA A 65 0.86 -9.24 1.19
N SER A 66 1.93 -9.91 1.62
CA SER A 66 3.16 -9.25 2.12
C SER A 66 3.96 -8.59 1.00
N PHE A 67 3.99 -9.21 -0.18
CA PHE A 67 4.55 -8.59 -1.39
C PHE A 67 3.77 -7.32 -1.75
N LEU A 68 2.44 -7.44 -1.82
CA LEU A 68 1.55 -6.32 -2.13
C LEU A 68 1.64 -5.24 -1.06
N ARG A 69 1.79 -5.58 0.23
CA ARG A 69 2.03 -4.59 1.30
C ARG A 69 3.30 -3.79 1.02
N SER A 70 4.39 -4.48 0.66
CA SER A 70 5.68 -3.86 0.37
C SER A 70 5.64 -2.96 -0.86
N LEU A 71 4.78 -3.25 -1.84
CA LEU A 71 4.61 -2.44 -3.05
C LEU A 71 3.57 -1.33 -2.90
N VAL A 72 2.43 -1.62 -2.28
CA VAL A 72 1.25 -0.74 -2.23
C VAL A 72 1.33 0.19 -1.04
N PHE A 73 1.69 -0.29 0.15
CA PHE A 73 1.65 0.50 1.39
C PHE A 73 2.97 1.19 1.78
N SER A 74 4.09 0.84 1.14
CA SER A 74 5.30 1.66 1.21
C SER A 74 5.00 3.03 0.62
N ASN A 75 5.09 4.07 1.43
CA ASN A 75 4.70 5.41 0.99
C ASN A 75 5.39 6.49 1.82
N SER A 76 6.10 7.36 1.10
CA SER A 76 6.75 8.54 1.64
C SER A 76 5.83 9.74 1.79
N SER A 77 4.65 9.75 1.15
CA SER A 77 3.75 10.91 1.09
C SER A 77 3.21 11.35 2.45
N TYR A 78 3.29 10.50 3.49
CA TYR A 78 3.04 10.91 4.86
C TYR A 78 3.87 12.14 5.29
N SER A 79 5.10 12.25 4.83
CA SER A 79 5.94 13.40 5.18
C SER A 79 5.39 14.72 4.61
N ALA A 80 4.46 14.69 3.64
CA ALA A 80 3.74 15.87 3.19
C ALA A 80 2.85 16.47 4.29
N CYS A 81 2.29 15.62 5.15
CA CYS A 81 1.48 16.00 6.32
C CYS A 81 2.29 16.91 7.25
N VAL A 82 3.52 16.49 7.55
CA VAL A 82 4.51 17.22 8.36
C VAL A 82 4.93 18.53 7.69
N GLU A 83 5.22 18.51 6.38
CA GLU A 83 5.60 19.73 5.63
C GLU A 83 4.47 20.76 5.56
N ILE A 84 3.20 20.31 5.50
CA ILE A 84 2.04 21.19 5.53
C ILE A 84 1.85 21.75 6.95
N ALA A 85 1.90 20.89 7.96
CA ALA A 85 1.69 21.28 9.35
C ALA A 85 2.71 22.32 9.85
N ASN A 86 3.99 22.16 9.47
CA ASN A 86 5.09 23.01 9.94
C ASN A 86 5.38 24.23 9.06
N GLY A 87 4.57 24.48 8.02
CA GLY A 87 4.76 25.65 7.15
C GLY A 87 5.85 25.49 6.07
N ASP A 88 6.49 24.33 5.97
CA ASP A 88 7.60 24.05 5.04
C ASP A 88 7.15 23.93 3.58
N LEU A 89 5.85 23.75 3.35
CA LEU A 89 5.26 23.78 2.02
C LEU A 89 5.62 25.08 1.26
N ASN A 90 5.81 26.20 1.96
CA ASN A 90 6.25 27.47 1.36
C ASN A 90 7.53 27.34 0.52
N ASN A 91 8.48 26.54 1.00
CA ASN A 91 9.75 26.33 0.30
C ASN A 91 9.56 25.66 -1.06
N TYR A 92 8.46 24.91 -1.25
CA TYR A 92 8.13 24.25 -2.50
C TYR A 92 7.25 25.09 -3.42
N LEU A 93 6.37 25.94 -2.88
CA LEU A 93 5.49 26.81 -3.67
C LEU A 93 6.28 27.82 -4.51
N VAL A 94 7.45 28.25 -4.04
CA VAL A 94 8.34 29.17 -4.78
C VAL A 94 9.28 28.47 -5.78
N ARG A 95 9.37 27.14 -5.75
CA ARG A 95 10.25 26.37 -6.64
C ARG A 95 9.52 26.00 -7.93
N PRO A 96 10.21 25.92 -9.09
CA PRO A 96 9.63 25.44 -10.34
C PRO A 96 9.47 23.91 -10.36
N ILE A 97 8.94 23.33 -9.28
CA ILE A 97 8.72 21.89 -9.09
C ILE A 97 7.26 21.70 -8.70
N ASN A 98 6.58 20.80 -9.39
CA ASN A 98 5.23 20.43 -9.00
C ASN A 98 5.31 19.55 -7.75
N TYR A 99 4.65 20.01 -6.68
CA TYR A 99 4.68 19.35 -5.37
C TYR A 99 4.19 17.89 -5.43
N PHE A 100 3.15 17.63 -6.21
CA PHE A 100 2.57 16.30 -6.36
C PHE A 100 3.54 15.32 -7.06
N TYR A 101 4.16 15.73 -8.17
CA TYR A 101 5.15 14.90 -8.86
C TYR A 101 6.43 14.70 -8.06
N ASN A 102 6.79 15.64 -7.18
CA ASN A 102 7.88 15.44 -6.21
C ASN A 102 7.55 14.29 -5.24
N TRP A 103 6.35 14.28 -4.66
CA TRP A 103 5.91 13.20 -3.78
C TRP A 103 5.74 11.86 -4.50
N LEU A 104 5.19 11.87 -5.71
CA LEU A 104 5.06 10.65 -6.52
C LEU A 104 6.43 10.04 -6.81
N ALA A 105 7.45 10.86 -7.12
CA ALA A 105 8.81 10.36 -7.35
C ALA A 105 9.44 9.74 -6.08
N ARG A 106 9.21 10.33 -4.91
CA ARG A 106 9.68 9.80 -3.61
C ARG A 106 8.97 8.52 -3.23
N ASP A 107 7.65 8.47 -3.42
CA ASP A 107 6.82 7.30 -3.20
C ASP A 107 7.29 6.11 -4.04
N TRP A 108 7.48 6.29 -5.35
CA TRP A 108 8.05 5.23 -6.20
C TRP A 108 9.48 4.84 -5.81
N ALA A 109 10.30 5.79 -5.34
CA ALA A 109 11.63 5.48 -4.82
C ALA A 109 11.55 4.54 -3.63
N ASP A 110 10.68 4.84 -2.66
CA ASP A 110 10.45 4.01 -1.49
C ASP A 110 9.89 2.64 -1.88
N LYS A 111 8.87 2.58 -2.74
CA LYS A 111 8.29 1.32 -3.25
C LYS A 111 9.32 0.39 -3.87
N ILE A 112 10.16 0.90 -4.78
CA ILE A 112 11.18 0.08 -5.44
C ILE A 112 12.24 -0.38 -4.44
N LEU A 113 12.67 0.48 -3.51
CA LEU A 113 13.61 0.09 -2.47
C LEU A 113 13.04 -1.04 -1.61
N ASN A 114 11.77 -0.91 -1.19
CA ASN A 114 11.08 -1.94 -0.41
C ASN A 114 10.94 -3.26 -1.15
N LEU A 115 10.66 -3.23 -2.45
CA LEU A 115 10.61 -4.41 -3.29
C LEU A 115 11.99 -5.10 -3.40
N LEU A 116 13.07 -4.33 -3.48
CA LEU A 116 14.43 -4.89 -3.51
C LEU A 116 14.81 -5.59 -2.21
N PHE A 117 14.46 -5.04 -1.04
CA PHE A 117 14.68 -5.74 0.22
C PHE A 117 13.74 -6.92 0.40
N PHE A 118 12.48 -6.76 0.02
CA PHE A 118 11.48 -7.82 0.11
C PHE A 118 11.85 -9.03 -0.74
N SER A 119 12.45 -8.85 -1.92
CA SER A 119 12.87 -9.97 -2.76
C SER A 119 13.91 -10.85 -2.05
N VAL A 120 14.87 -10.25 -1.36
CA VAL A 120 15.87 -10.96 -0.55
C VAL A 120 15.21 -11.68 0.63
N GLU A 121 14.32 -10.99 1.35
CA GLU A 121 13.62 -11.54 2.50
C GLU A 121 12.72 -12.72 2.13
N VAL A 122 12.00 -12.64 1.01
CA VAL A 122 11.16 -13.75 0.54
C VAL A 122 11.98 -14.98 0.20
N VAL A 123 13.14 -14.83 -0.45
CA VAL A 123 14.01 -15.98 -0.71
C VAL A 123 14.40 -16.65 0.61
N LEU A 124 14.79 -15.87 1.62
CA LEU A 124 15.14 -16.41 2.94
C LEU A 124 13.94 -17.09 3.61
N LEU A 125 12.77 -16.45 3.61
CA LEU A 125 11.54 -16.98 4.23
C LEU A 125 11.10 -18.29 3.54
N VAL A 126 11.14 -18.35 2.21
CA VAL A 126 10.81 -19.56 1.45
C VAL A 126 11.77 -20.70 1.77
N LEU A 127 13.08 -20.42 1.86
CA LEU A 127 14.08 -21.44 2.17
C LEU A 127 13.95 -21.98 3.61
N ILE A 128 13.73 -21.09 4.58
CA ILE A 128 13.65 -21.44 6.00
C ILE A 128 12.32 -22.14 6.33
N LEU A 129 11.20 -21.56 5.88
CA LEU A 129 9.85 -22.02 6.24
C LEU A 129 9.25 -23.00 5.22
N LYS A 130 9.96 -23.27 4.11
CA LYS A 130 9.48 -24.12 3.00
C LYS A 130 8.10 -23.69 2.51
N LEU A 131 7.92 -22.38 2.32
CA LEU A 131 6.63 -21.80 1.96
C LEU A 131 6.14 -22.33 0.60
N PRO A 132 4.84 -22.65 0.48
CA PRO A 132 4.27 -23.01 -0.81
C PRO A 132 4.22 -21.79 -1.73
N LEU A 133 4.95 -21.85 -2.85
CA LEU A 133 4.91 -20.84 -3.89
C LEU A 133 3.87 -21.23 -4.95
N LEU A 134 2.70 -20.60 -4.88
CA LEU A 134 1.68 -20.71 -5.93
C LEU A 134 1.89 -19.56 -6.91
N TRP A 135 2.43 -19.87 -8.08
CA TRP A 135 2.66 -18.89 -9.14
C TRP A 135 1.45 -18.80 -10.08
N PRO A 136 1.21 -17.63 -10.71
CA PRO A 136 0.22 -17.51 -11.77
C PRO A 136 0.49 -18.51 -12.90
N ILE A 137 -0.57 -19.15 -13.39
CA ILE A 137 -0.49 -20.31 -14.31
C ILE A 137 -0.30 -19.85 -15.77
N SER A 138 -0.70 -18.61 -16.10
CA SER A 138 -0.66 -18.08 -17.46
C SER A 138 0.00 -16.70 -17.55
N LEU A 139 0.55 -16.38 -18.72
CA LEU A 139 1.09 -15.04 -18.99
C LEU A 139 0.03 -13.95 -18.84
N GLY A 140 -1.22 -14.23 -19.23
CA GLY A 140 -2.33 -13.30 -19.06
C GLY A 140 -2.58 -12.95 -17.60
N GLN A 141 -2.50 -13.93 -16.69
CA GLN A 141 -2.67 -13.72 -15.26
C GLN A 141 -1.53 -12.87 -14.66
N TRP A 142 -0.29 -13.08 -15.12
CA TRP A 142 0.86 -12.24 -14.77
C TRP A 142 0.66 -10.78 -15.19
N LEU A 143 0.24 -10.56 -16.44
CA LEU A 143 0.00 -9.21 -16.96
C LEU A 143 -1.10 -8.48 -16.20
N TRP A 144 -2.22 -9.18 -15.92
CA TRP A 144 -3.30 -8.63 -15.11
C TRP A 144 -2.85 -8.31 -13.69
N PHE A 145 -2.12 -9.21 -13.04
CA PHE A 145 -1.58 -8.97 -11.71
C PHE A 145 -0.69 -7.73 -11.66
N ILE A 146 0.26 -7.60 -12.60
CA ILE A 146 1.17 -6.45 -12.66
C ILE A 146 0.38 -5.16 -12.85
N LEU A 147 -0.55 -5.14 -13.82
CA LEU A 147 -1.37 -3.96 -14.09
C LEU A 147 -2.20 -3.55 -12.87
N ILE A 148 -2.86 -4.52 -12.23
CA ILE A 148 -3.70 -4.30 -11.05
C ILE A 148 -2.86 -3.85 -9.85
N ALA A 149 -1.69 -4.44 -9.63
CA ALA A 149 -0.79 -4.05 -8.55
C ALA A 149 -0.26 -2.61 -8.75
N LEU A 150 0.06 -2.21 -9.98
CA LEU A 150 0.45 -0.83 -10.31
C LEU A 150 -0.69 0.17 -10.06
N VAL A 151 -1.92 -0.17 -10.47
CA VAL A 151 -3.10 0.66 -10.19
C VAL A 151 -3.38 0.74 -8.70
N ALA A 152 -3.26 -0.37 -7.95
CA ALA A 152 -3.41 -0.38 -6.49
C ALA A 152 -2.37 0.53 -5.81
N ALA A 153 -1.10 0.46 -6.22
CA ALA A 153 -0.04 1.32 -5.71
C ALA A 153 -0.31 2.81 -5.98
N LEU A 154 -0.74 3.16 -7.20
CA LEU A 154 -1.09 4.53 -7.55
C LEU A 154 -2.33 5.00 -6.80
N MET A 155 -3.36 4.15 -6.68
CA MET A 155 -4.58 4.44 -5.94
C MET A 155 -4.25 4.73 -4.46
N TYR A 156 -3.37 3.93 -3.85
CA TYR A 156 -2.94 4.14 -2.48
C TYR A 156 -2.15 5.44 -2.31
N PHE A 157 -1.30 5.80 -3.27
CA PHE A 157 -0.59 7.07 -3.24
C PHE A 157 -1.55 8.27 -3.17
N PHE A 158 -2.58 8.31 -4.03
CA PHE A 158 -3.59 9.38 -3.99
C PHE A 158 -4.40 9.35 -2.69
N PHE A 159 -4.80 8.16 -2.22
CA PHE A 159 -5.49 8.00 -0.94
C PHE A 159 -4.66 8.53 0.23
N SER A 160 -3.39 8.13 0.33
CA SER A 160 -2.54 8.57 1.43
C SER A 160 -2.13 10.04 1.32
N PHE A 161 -2.01 10.58 0.10
CA PHE A 161 -1.77 12.00 -0.10
C PHE A 161 -3.00 12.82 0.31
N LEU A 162 -4.22 12.33 0.03
CA LEU A 162 -5.46 12.91 0.52
C LEU A 162 -5.48 13.00 2.04
N VAL A 163 -5.14 11.90 2.73
CA VAL A 163 -5.03 11.86 4.19
C VAL A 163 -4.03 12.91 4.68
N SER A 164 -2.88 13.04 4.02
CA SER A 164 -1.85 14.02 4.39
C SER A 164 -2.30 15.46 4.15
N ALA A 165 -3.12 15.71 3.12
CA ALA A 165 -3.66 17.03 2.82
C ALA A 165 -4.67 17.53 3.87
N PHE A 166 -5.20 16.68 4.74
CA PHE A 166 -6.06 17.15 5.84
C PHE A 166 -5.32 18.04 6.85
N SER A 167 -3.98 17.99 6.90
CA SER A 167 -3.17 18.90 7.71
C SER A 167 -3.30 20.38 7.33
N PHE A 168 -3.89 20.70 6.17
CA PHE A 168 -4.26 22.08 5.87
C PHE A 168 -5.28 22.67 6.85
N TRP A 169 -6.12 21.82 7.47
CA TRP A 169 -7.14 22.24 8.44
C TRP A 169 -6.82 21.80 9.86
N TYR A 170 -6.12 20.67 10.02
CA TYR A 170 -5.78 20.10 11.32
C TYR A 170 -4.27 19.82 11.37
N PRO A 171 -3.44 20.87 11.53
CA PRO A 171 -1.98 20.73 11.56
C PRO A 171 -1.47 20.10 12.87
N GLU A 172 -2.33 19.92 13.88
CA GLU A 172 -1.92 19.42 15.19
C GLU A 172 -1.26 18.04 15.09
N HIS A 173 -0.19 17.85 15.88
CA HIS A 173 0.58 16.61 15.94
C HIS A 173 1.03 16.10 14.55
N ASP A 174 1.39 17.03 13.65
CA ASP A 174 1.83 16.74 12.28
C ASP A 174 0.82 15.89 11.48
N GLY A 175 -0.48 15.99 11.82
CA GLY A 175 -1.57 15.19 11.24
C GLY A 175 -1.50 13.68 11.50
N TRP A 176 -0.71 13.25 12.49
CA TRP A 176 -0.61 11.85 12.91
C TRP A 176 -1.95 11.19 13.29
N PRO A 177 -2.88 11.84 14.03
CA PRO A 177 -4.10 11.19 14.50
C PRO A 177 -4.99 10.63 13.39
N LEU A 178 -5.22 11.41 12.32
CA LEU A 178 -6.04 10.95 11.20
C LEU A 178 -5.39 9.77 10.48
N ARG A 179 -4.06 9.83 10.31
CA ARG A 179 -3.31 8.73 9.68
C ARG A 179 -3.38 7.46 10.50
N PHE A 180 -3.27 7.55 11.82
CA PHE A 180 -3.38 6.40 12.71
C PHE A 180 -4.73 5.68 12.52
N VAL A 181 -5.84 6.43 12.51
CA VAL A 181 -7.18 5.88 12.24
C VAL A 181 -7.24 5.19 10.88
N MET A 182 -6.68 5.82 9.84
CA MET A 182 -6.66 5.24 8.49
C MET A 182 -5.83 3.95 8.41
N LEU A 183 -4.71 3.87 9.13
CA LEU A 183 -3.90 2.65 9.23
C LEU A 183 -4.69 1.50 9.87
N MET A 184 -5.45 1.77 10.93
CA MET A 184 -6.31 0.75 11.56
C MET A 184 -7.35 0.19 10.58
N PHE A 185 -7.98 1.06 9.78
CA PHE A 185 -8.91 0.60 8.74
C PHE A 185 -8.21 -0.21 7.66
N LEU A 186 -7.03 0.20 7.23
CA LEU A 186 -6.26 -0.51 6.20
C LEU A 186 -5.84 -1.91 6.67
N ASP A 187 -5.34 -2.05 7.90
CA ASP A 187 -4.86 -3.34 8.42
C ASP A 187 -5.97 -4.40 8.42
N PHE A 188 -7.21 -4.00 8.70
CA PHE A 188 -8.36 -4.91 8.71
C PHE A 188 -9.04 -5.04 7.34
N LEU A 189 -9.39 -3.93 6.70
CA LEU A 189 -10.24 -3.92 5.49
C LEU A 189 -9.49 -4.20 4.20
N SER A 190 -8.16 -4.18 4.19
CA SER A 190 -7.37 -4.52 3.00
C SER A 190 -7.30 -6.01 2.73
N GLY A 191 -7.55 -6.84 3.75
CA GLY A 191 -7.33 -8.28 3.71
C GLY A 191 -5.86 -8.68 3.85
N MET A 192 -4.98 -7.79 4.31
CA MET A 192 -3.57 -8.12 4.44
C MET A 192 -3.31 -9.23 5.48
N ALA A 193 -4.07 -9.24 6.58
CA ALA A 193 -3.96 -10.26 7.61
C ALA A 193 -4.61 -11.60 7.22
N PHE A 194 -5.66 -11.56 6.40
CA PHE A 194 -6.36 -12.74 5.91
C PHE A 194 -7.31 -12.39 4.75
N PRO A 195 -7.65 -13.37 3.89
CA PRO A 195 -8.60 -13.17 2.80
C PRO A 195 -9.97 -12.70 3.27
N LEU A 196 -10.51 -11.66 2.64
CA LEU A 196 -11.81 -11.08 2.99
C LEU A 196 -12.99 -12.01 2.65
N ASP A 197 -12.81 -12.98 1.75
CA ASP A 197 -13.81 -13.98 1.36
C ASP A 197 -14.00 -15.12 2.38
N ILE A 198 -13.29 -15.08 3.51
CA ILE A 198 -13.61 -15.90 4.69
C ILE A 198 -14.90 -15.43 5.36
N PHE A 199 -15.24 -14.14 5.22
CA PHE A 199 -16.45 -13.59 5.80
C PHE A 199 -17.72 -13.99 5.03
N PRO A 200 -18.90 -13.91 5.67
CA PRO A 200 -20.18 -14.16 5.01
C PRO A 200 -20.39 -13.28 3.76
N PRO A 201 -21.14 -13.75 2.75
CA PRO A 201 -21.29 -13.06 1.46
C PRO A 201 -21.75 -11.59 1.56
N ALA A 202 -22.63 -11.27 2.51
CA ALA A 202 -23.10 -9.90 2.72
C ALA A 202 -21.97 -8.94 3.11
N LEU A 203 -21.05 -9.39 3.97
CA LEU A 203 -19.93 -8.57 4.42
C LEU A 203 -18.85 -8.48 3.33
N LEU A 204 -18.61 -9.57 2.60
CA LEU A 204 -17.73 -9.54 1.43
C LEU A 204 -18.21 -8.55 0.36
N GLN A 205 -19.52 -8.49 0.10
CA GLN A 205 -20.10 -7.50 -0.82
C GLN A 205 -19.85 -6.07 -0.33
N LEU A 206 -20.01 -5.80 0.96
CA LEU A 206 -19.69 -4.49 1.55
C LEU A 206 -18.21 -4.14 1.34
N PHE A 207 -17.29 -5.08 1.60
CA PHE A 207 -15.86 -4.83 1.38
C PHE A 207 -15.52 -4.56 -0.09
N LYS A 208 -16.14 -5.28 -1.03
CA LYS A 208 -15.98 -5.05 -2.48
C LYS A 208 -16.51 -3.69 -2.95
N LEU A 209 -17.38 -3.02 -2.18
CA LEU A 209 -17.79 -1.65 -2.48
C LEU A 209 -16.75 -0.62 -2.01
N LEU A 210 -15.94 -0.97 -1.01
CA LEU A 210 -14.94 -0.09 -0.42
C LEU A 210 -13.62 -0.14 -1.21
N PRO A 211 -12.82 0.94 -1.20
CA PRO A 211 -11.53 0.96 -1.90
C PRO A 211 -10.50 0.03 -1.26
N PHE A 212 -10.65 -0.31 0.02
CA PHE A 212 -9.63 -1.01 0.81
C PHE A 212 -9.35 -2.42 0.31
N SER A 213 -10.38 -3.17 -0.08
CA SER A 213 -10.22 -4.54 -0.62
C SER A 213 -9.38 -4.57 -1.89
N TYR A 214 -9.29 -3.46 -2.61
CA TYR A 214 -8.57 -3.35 -3.86
C TYR A 214 -7.07 -3.03 -3.68
N PHE A 215 -6.62 -2.72 -2.46
CA PHE A 215 -5.19 -2.53 -2.20
C PHE A 215 -4.42 -3.84 -2.13
N ILE A 216 -4.94 -4.85 -1.43
CA ILE A 216 -4.23 -6.11 -1.17
C ILE A 216 -5.06 -7.32 -1.58
N PHE A 217 -6.26 -7.48 -1.02
CA PHE A 217 -7.10 -8.67 -1.24
C PHE A 217 -7.35 -8.97 -2.73
N TYR A 218 -7.86 -8.00 -3.48
CA TYR A 218 -8.21 -8.20 -4.89
C TYR A 218 -7.00 -8.56 -5.78
N PRO A 219 -5.87 -7.82 -5.76
CA PRO A 219 -4.67 -8.25 -6.48
C PRO A 219 -4.16 -9.63 -6.04
N ALA A 220 -4.27 -9.99 -4.76
CA ALA A 220 -3.90 -11.32 -4.27
C ALA A 220 -4.81 -12.43 -4.84
N GLN A 221 -6.12 -12.18 -4.99
CA GLN A 221 -7.02 -13.14 -5.65
C GLN A 221 -6.67 -13.34 -7.13
N VAL A 222 -6.28 -12.27 -7.83
CA VAL A 222 -5.79 -12.37 -9.23
C VAL A 222 -4.53 -13.20 -9.30
N TRP A 223 -3.58 -12.99 -8.39
CA TRP A 223 -2.35 -13.80 -8.32
C TRP A 223 -2.65 -15.28 -8.10
N LEU A 224 -3.60 -15.60 -7.21
CA LEU A 224 -3.99 -16.98 -6.90
C LEU A 224 -4.88 -17.63 -7.96
N GLY A 225 -5.33 -16.86 -8.97
CA GLY A 225 -6.18 -17.38 -10.05
C GLY A 225 -7.59 -17.72 -9.59
N ARG A 226 -8.05 -17.06 -8.51
CA ARG A 226 -9.35 -17.32 -7.88
C ARG A 226 -10.49 -16.48 -8.47
N LEU A 227 -10.19 -15.62 -9.45
CA LEU A 227 -11.17 -14.79 -10.14
C LEU A 227 -11.33 -15.24 -11.59
N SER A 228 -12.58 -15.27 -12.04
CA SER A 228 -12.88 -15.38 -13.47
C SER A 228 -12.38 -14.15 -14.24
N PHE A 229 -12.28 -14.29 -15.56
CA PHE A 229 -11.90 -13.16 -16.44
C PHE A 229 -12.88 -11.98 -16.33
N ALA A 230 -14.18 -12.27 -16.24
CA ALA A 230 -15.22 -11.25 -16.05
C ALA A 230 -15.04 -10.52 -14.72
N GLU A 231 -14.84 -11.24 -13.62
CA GLU A 231 -14.59 -10.63 -12.31
C GLU A 231 -13.31 -9.80 -12.30
N THR A 232 -12.27 -10.24 -13.00
CA THR A 232 -11.00 -9.52 -13.15
C THR A 232 -11.20 -8.17 -13.86
N ILE A 233 -12.02 -8.14 -14.91
CA ILE A 233 -12.35 -6.89 -15.62
C ILE A 233 -13.21 -5.99 -14.73
N THR A 234 -14.28 -6.53 -14.13
CA THR A 234 -15.19 -5.75 -13.29
C THR A 234 -14.47 -5.09 -12.13
N GLY A 235 -13.64 -5.84 -11.39
CA GLY A 235 -12.88 -5.25 -10.29
C GLY A 235 -11.81 -4.26 -10.78
N PHE A 236 -11.21 -4.47 -11.96
CA PHE A 236 -10.29 -3.48 -12.54
C PHE A 236 -10.98 -2.17 -12.88
N ILE A 237 -12.20 -2.21 -13.44
CA ILE A 237 -13.00 -1.00 -13.69
C ILE A 237 -13.30 -0.27 -12.39
N ILE A 238 -13.70 -0.99 -11.33
CA ILE A 238 -13.96 -0.41 -10.01
C ILE A 238 -12.70 0.27 -9.46
N MET A 239 -11.53 -0.35 -9.60
CA MET A 239 -10.25 0.26 -9.21
C MET A 239 -9.96 1.56 -9.97
N LEU A 240 -10.22 1.59 -11.28
CA LEU A 240 -10.06 2.81 -12.08
C LEU A 240 -11.05 3.91 -11.66
N SER A 241 -12.28 3.55 -11.31
CA SER A 241 -13.26 4.49 -10.77
C SER A 241 -12.80 5.08 -9.42
N TRP A 242 -12.31 4.25 -8.50
CA TRP A 242 -11.74 4.73 -7.23
C TRP A 242 -10.49 5.58 -7.42
N LEU A 243 -9.60 5.19 -8.33
CA LEU A 243 -8.43 5.98 -8.69
C LEU A 243 -8.84 7.37 -9.21
N GLY A 244 -9.79 7.42 -10.14
CA GLY A 244 -10.32 8.68 -10.69
C GLY A 244 -10.97 9.55 -9.60
N LEU A 245 -11.72 8.93 -8.69
CA LEU A 245 -12.32 9.63 -7.55
C LEU A 245 -11.26 10.20 -6.61
N PHE A 246 -10.23 9.42 -6.23
CA PHE A 246 -9.15 9.92 -5.38
C PHE A 246 -8.32 11.01 -6.06
N MET A 247 -8.07 10.91 -7.38
CA MET A 247 -7.44 11.98 -8.15
C MET A 247 -8.25 13.29 -8.10
N LEU A 248 -9.56 13.19 -8.32
CA LEU A 248 -10.48 14.33 -8.27
C LEU A 248 -10.51 14.96 -6.89
N LEU A 249 -10.73 14.14 -5.85
CA LEU A 249 -10.75 14.60 -4.47
C LEU A 249 -9.42 15.25 -4.09
N THR A 250 -8.28 14.67 -4.47
CA THR A 250 -6.96 15.24 -4.19
C THR A 250 -6.84 16.64 -4.76
N LYS A 251 -7.24 16.82 -6.03
CA LYS A 251 -7.22 18.12 -6.70
C LYS A 251 -8.12 19.15 -6.01
N LEU A 252 -9.31 18.75 -5.59
CA LEU A 252 -10.28 19.62 -4.92
C LEU A 252 -9.80 20.02 -3.52
N VAL A 253 -9.39 19.04 -2.71
CA VAL A 253 -8.86 19.23 -1.36
C VAL A 253 -7.61 20.09 -1.41
N TRP A 254 -6.66 19.80 -2.30
CA TRP A 254 -5.44 20.59 -2.47
C TRP A 254 -5.74 22.06 -2.78
N ARG A 255 -6.66 22.33 -3.72
CA ARG A 255 -7.05 23.70 -4.08
C ARG A 255 -7.73 24.44 -2.94
N LYS A 256 -8.54 23.76 -2.13
CA LYS A 256 -9.19 24.36 -0.95
C LYS A 256 -8.18 24.60 0.17
N GLY A 257 -7.31 23.62 0.43
CA GLY A 257 -6.28 23.67 1.45
C GLY A 257 -5.31 24.82 1.24
N LEU A 258 -4.82 25.00 0.01
CA LEU A 258 -3.92 26.11 -0.34
C LEU A 258 -4.51 27.52 -0.09
N LYS A 259 -5.84 27.68 -0.06
CA LYS A 259 -6.47 28.98 0.21
C LYS A 259 -6.51 29.33 1.69
N ILE A 260 -6.53 28.31 2.55
CA ILE A 260 -6.65 28.45 4.02
C ILE A 260 -5.27 28.32 4.67
N TYR A 261 -4.33 27.68 3.96
CA TYR A 261 -2.96 27.49 4.39
C TYR A 261 -2.31 28.79 4.87
N GLY A 262 -2.11 28.87 6.19
CA GLY A 262 -1.25 29.83 6.85
C GLY A 262 0.00 29.10 7.30
N ALA A 263 1.17 29.70 7.07
CA ALA A 263 2.43 29.13 7.54
C ALA A 263 2.57 29.37 9.05
N TYR A 264 1.85 28.58 9.85
CA TYR A 264 1.99 28.57 11.30
C TYR A 264 3.26 27.78 11.65
N GLY A 265 4.12 28.31 12.53
CA GLY A 265 5.39 27.68 12.91
C GLY A 265 6.66 28.33 12.37
N ARG A 266 6.55 29.48 11.69
CA ARG A 266 7.66 30.42 11.44
C ARG A 266 7.35 31.78 12.05
#